data_AF-A0A932UL80-F1
#
_entry.id   AF-A0A932UL80-F1
#
_cell.length_a   1.000
_cell.length_b   1.000
_cell.length_c   1.000
_cell.angle_alpha   90.00
_cell.angle_beta   90.00
_cell.angle_gamma   90.00
#
_symmetry.space_group_name_H-M   'P 1'
#
loop_
_entity.id
_entity.type
_entity.pdbx_description
1 polymer ?
#
loop_
_entity_poly.entity_id
_entity_poly.type
_entity_poly.pdbx_seq_one_letter_code
_entity_poly.pdbx_strand_id
1 'polypeptide(L)'
;ARHPQDRKRMAVLADGRRAVSRVEPVARFAVCDLVRVSLETGRTHQVRVHLAHVGHPIVGDVVYGGGGSRRVSGGGRVHAEAVERAAPRQALHAAWLRLPHPVSGAVLDVRSEWPADLRAALAAASGDPALVDRPGALAYLGFFESRS
;
A
#
# COMPACT_ATOMS: atom_id res chain seq x y z
N ALA A 1 -11.23 -13.60 -10.19
CA ALA A 1 -12.60 -13.83 -9.69
C ALA A 1 -12.55 -14.18 -8.19
N ARG A 2 -13.66 -14.55 -7.54
CA ARG A 2 -13.66 -14.96 -6.12
C ARG A 2 -12.96 -16.33 -5.99
N HIS A 3 -12.18 -16.55 -4.93
CA HIS A 3 -11.48 -17.83 -4.76
C HIS A 3 -12.49 -18.97 -4.56
N PRO A 4 -12.36 -20.12 -5.26
CA PRO A 4 -13.38 -21.18 -5.23
C PRO A 4 -13.58 -21.79 -3.83
N GLN A 5 -12.50 -21.89 -3.06
CA GLN A 5 -12.49 -22.56 -1.74
C GLN A 5 -12.54 -21.60 -0.54
N ASP A 6 -12.29 -20.29 -0.76
CA ASP A 6 -12.33 -19.30 0.33
C ASP A 6 -13.10 -18.06 -0.13
N ARG A 7 -14.36 -18.00 0.28
CA ARG A 7 -15.27 -16.91 -0.10
C ARG A 7 -14.81 -15.54 0.42
N LYS A 8 -13.83 -15.43 1.32
CA LYS A 8 -13.27 -14.11 1.73
C LYS A 8 -12.13 -13.63 0.83
N ARG A 9 -11.62 -14.48 -0.05
CA ARG A 9 -10.45 -14.21 -0.91
C ARG A 9 -10.84 -13.96 -2.37
N MET A 10 -10.11 -13.06 -3.01
CA MET A 10 -10.13 -12.78 -4.44
C MET A 10 -8.83 -13.32 -5.04
N ALA A 11 -8.90 -13.91 -6.23
CA ALA A 11 -7.75 -14.50 -6.93
C ALA A 11 -7.59 -13.90 -8.33
N VAL A 12 -6.33 -13.79 -8.77
CA VAL A 12 -5.98 -13.54 -10.17
C VAL A 12 -6.25 -14.85 -10.93
N LEU A 13 -7.19 -14.81 -11.86
CA LEU A 13 -7.60 -15.95 -12.68
C LEU A 13 -7.60 -15.51 -14.14
N ALA A 14 -7.22 -16.42 -15.04
CA ALA A 14 -7.12 -16.15 -16.48
C ALA A 14 -8.48 -15.77 -17.10
N ASP A 15 -9.59 -16.20 -16.51
CA ASP A 15 -10.97 -15.87 -16.88
C ASP A 15 -11.57 -14.72 -16.03
N GLY A 16 -10.73 -14.01 -15.27
CA GLY A 16 -11.15 -12.95 -14.36
C GLY A 16 -11.56 -11.64 -15.06
N ARG A 17 -12.38 -10.82 -14.38
CA ARG A 17 -12.67 -9.45 -14.83
C ARG A 17 -11.38 -8.62 -14.91
N ARG A 18 -11.19 -7.87 -16.02
CA ARG A 18 -10.07 -6.92 -16.19
C ARG A 18 -9.92 -6.03 -14.96
N ALA A 19 -8.69 -5.97 -14.45
CA ALA A 19 -8.27 -5.15 -13.32
C ALA A 19 -6.87 -4.61 -13.59
N VAL A 20 -6.65 -3.29 -13.49
CA VAL A 20 -5.35 -2.67 -13.77
C VAL A 20 -4.96 -1.71 -12.65
N SER A 21 -3.74 -1.91 -12.15
CA SER A 21 -3.09 -1.10 -11.12
C SER A 21 -1.68 -0.76 -11.60
N ARG A 22 -1.34 0.53 -11.65
CA ARG A 22 0.02 1.01 -11.92
C ARG A 22 0.72 1.26 -10.59
N VAL A 23 1.91 0.72 -10.43
CA VAL A 23 2.70 0.79 -9.18
C VAL A 23 3.97 1.58 -9.45
N GLU A 24 4.27 2.55 -8.60
CA GLU A 24 5.46 3.39 -8.69
C GLU A 24 6.15 3.43 -7.32
N PRO A 25 7.46 3.14 -7.23
CA PRO A 25 8.19 3.25 -5.97
C PRO A 25 8.34 4.71 -5.55
N VAL A 26 8.00 5.00 -4.30
CA VAL A 26 8.15 6.33 -3.68
C VAL A 26 9.39 6.35 -2.80
N ALA A 27 9.55 5.33 -1.96
CA ALA A 27 10.75 5.12 -1.15
C ALA A 27 11.04 3.62 -1.05
N ARG A 28 12.33 3.26 -1.05
CA ARG A 28 12.79 1.90 -0.80
C ARG A 28 13.41 1.81 0.58
N PHE A 29 13.00 0.83 1.35
CA PHE A 29 13.55 0.56 2.68
C PHE A 29 14.24 -0.80 2.72
N ALA A 30 14.81 -1.16 3.86
CA ALA A 30 15.60 -2.38 4.00
C ALA A 30 14.81 -3.67 3.74
N VAL A 31 13.52 -3.69 4.10
CA VAL A 31 12.69 -4.92 4.07
C VAL A 31 11.36 -4.76 3.36
N CYS A 32 11.01 -3.55 2.94
CA CYS A 32 9.78 -3.23 2.21
C CYS A 32 9.93 -1.91 1.45
N ASP A 33 8.95 -1.62 0.60
CA ASP A 33 8.90 -0.37 -0.16
C ASP A 33 7.61 0.39 0.15
N LEU A 34 7.70 1.73 0.15
CA LEU A 34 6.53 2.58 0.02
C LEU A 34 6.27 2.80 -1.48
N VAL A 35 5.09 2.41 -1.94
CA VAL A 35 4.69 2.54 -3.34
C VAL A 35 3.42 3.39 -3.49
N ARG A 36 3.35 4.14 -4.58
CA ARG A 36 2.12 4.78 -5.06
C ARG A 36 1.41 3.82 -6.00
N VAL A 37 0.11 3.63 -5.79
CA VAL A 37 -0.72 2.77 -6.66
C VAL A 37 -1.83 3.59 -7.29
N SER A 38 -1.80 3.71 -8.61
CA SER A 38 -2.84 4.37 -9.41
C SER A 38 -3.78 3.32 -9.99
N LEU A 39 -5.08 3.57 -9.93
CA LEU A 39 -6.12 2.63 -10.34
C LEU A 39 -6.80 3.08 -11.64
N GLU A 40 -6.77 2.22 -12.66
CA GLU A 40 -7.66 2.36 -13.83
C GLU A 40 -9.02 1.70 -13.57
N THR A 41 -9.07 0.74 -12.64
CA THR A 41 -10.26 -0.01 -12.26
C THR A 41 -10.37 -0.12 -10.75
N GLY A 42 -11.58 -0.24 -10.22
CA GLY A 42 -11.86 -0.33 -8.78
C GLY A 42 -12.44 -1.68 -8.34
N ARG A 43 -11.78 -2.81 -8.63
CA ARG A 43 -12.28 -4.13 -8.19
C ARG A 43 -12.07 -4.33 -6.69
N THR A 44 -12.91 -5.15 -6.06
CA THR A 44 -12.79 -5.51 -4.64
C THR A 44 -11.41 -6.09 -4.35
N HIS A 45 -10.73 -5.54 -3.34
CA HIS A 45 -9.38 -5.95 -2.92
C HIS A 45 -8.29 -5.85 -4.01
N GLN A 46 -8.53 -5.13 -5.10
CA GLN A 46 -7.65 -5.16 -6.28
C GLN A 46 -6.18 -4.93 -5.93
N VAL A 47 -5.85 -3.85 -5.23
CA VAL A 47 -4.46 -3.53 -4.84
C VAL A 47 -3.85 -4.65 -4.00
N ARG A 48 -4.59 -5.12 -2.99
CA ARG A 48 -4.14 -6.17 -2.05
C ARG A 48 -3.81 -7.47 -2.78
N VAL A 49 -4.68 -7.88 -3.70
CA VAL A 49 -4.53 -9.11 -4.49
C VAL A 49 -3.38 -8.98 -5.49
N HIS A 50 -3.32 -7.85 -6.22
CA HIS A 50 -2.29 -7.64 -7.23
C HIS A 50 -0.89 -7.64 -6.60
N LEU A 51 -0.72 -6.90 -5.51
CA LEU A 51 0.55 -6.81 -4.80
C LEU A 51 0.97 -8.16 -4.20
N ALA A 52 0.04 -8.92 -3.61
CA ALA A 52 0.33 -10.27 -3.13
C ALA A 52 0.69 -11.24 -4.27
N HIS A 53 0.01 -11.13 -5.42
CA HIS A 53 0.25 -11.99 -6.59
C HIS A 53 1.66 -11.82 -7.16
N VAL A 54 2.16 -10.58 -7.22
CA VAL A 54 3.54 -10.30 -7.68
C VAL A 54 4.61 -10.51 -6.61
N GLY A 55 4.23 -11.04 -5.44
CA GLY A 55 5.17 -11.37 -4.37
C GLY A 55 5.48 -10.24 -3.37
N HIS A 56 4.83 -9.08 -3.51
CA HIS A 56 5.02 -7.90 -2.66
C HIS A 56 3.73 -7.59 -1.85
N PRO A 57 3.24 -8.48 -0.98
CA PRO A 57 1.99 -8.25 -0.28
C PRO A 57 2.05 -7.03 0.65
N ILE A 58 0.88 -6.43 0.93
CA ILE A 58 0.80 -5.24 1.80
C ILE A 58 1.10 -5.63 3.26
N VAL A 59 1.97 -4.86 3.90
CA VAL A 59 2.28 -4.97 5.34
C VAL A 59 0.99 -4.83 6.16
N GLY A 60 0.80 -5.69 7.16
CA GLY A 60 -0.39 -5.69 8.03
C GLY A 60 -1.67 -6.26 7.37
N ASP A 61 -1.60 -6.77 6.14
CA ASP A 61 -2.74 -7.42 5.49
C ASP A 61 -2.95 -8.85 6.02
N VAL A 62 -3.97 -9.03 6.86
CA VAL A 62 -4.28 -10.34 7.47
C VAL A 62 -4.79 -11.40 6.48
N VAL A 63 -5.28 -11.00 5.30
CA VAL A 63 -5.90 -11.93 4.34
C VAL A 63 -4.90 -12.39 3.29
N TYR A 64 -4.14 -11.45 2.71
CA TYR A 64 -3.21 -11.68 1.60
C TYR A 64 -1.73 -11.50 1.99
N GLY A 65 -1.45 -10.98 3.19
CA GLY A 65 -0.08 -10.77 3.70
C GLY A 65 0.71 -12.07 3.82
N GLY A 66 0.07 -13.12 4.33
CA GLY A 66 0.67 -14.45 4.45
C GLY A 66 1.94 -14.50 5.32
N GLY A 67 2.12 -13.52 6.23
CA GLY A 67 3.37 -13.34 6.98
C GLY A 67 4.50 -12.87 6.08
N GLY A 68 4.40 -11.65 5.54
CA GLY A 68 5.40 -11.08 4.62
C GLY A 68 6.80 -11.06 5.23
N SER A 69 6.90 -10.83 6.54
CA SER A 69 8.15 -10.93 7.31
C SER A 69 8.82 -12.31 7.20
N ARG A 70 8.05 -13.40 7.07
CA ARG A 70 8.58 -14.76 6.89
C ARG A 70 9.28 -14.96 5.56
N ARG A 71 9.03 -14.07 4.59
CA ARG A 71 9.70 -14.06 3.28
C ARG A 71 11.06 -13.36 3.35
N VAL A 72 11.33 -12.60 4.41
CA VAL A 72 12.61 -11.95 4.67
C VAL A 72 13.50 -12.93 5.43
N SER A 73 14.65 -13.26 4.86
CA SER A 73 15.63 -14.18 5.44
C SER A 73 16.77 -13.43 6.13
N GLY A 74 17.52 -14.14 6.98
CA GLY A 74 18.69 -13.60 7.68
C GLY A 74 18.36 -12.44 8.64
N GLY A 75 19.30 -11.50 8.77
CA GLY A 75 19.22 -10.39 9.73
C GLY A 75 18.05 -9.43 9.51
N GLY A 76 17.46 -9.40 8.32
CA GLY A 76 16.31 -8.53 8.01
C GLY A 76 15.00 -9.00 8.62
N ARG A 77 14.89 -10.26 9.04
CA ARG A 77 13.62 -10.83 9.53
C ARG A 77 13.09 -10.12 10.77
N VAL A 78 13.94 -9.87 11.75
CA VAL A 78 13.56 -9.18 13.00
C VAL A 78 13.01 -7.78 12.70
N HIS A 79 13.62 -7.09 11.74
CA HIS A 79 13.17 -5.78 11.28
C HIS A 79 11.81 -5.87 10.57
N ALA A 80 11.63 -6.83 9.67
CA ALA A 80 10.35 -7.06 8.99
C ALA A 80 9.21 -7.41 9.96
N GLU A 81 9.47 -8.23 10.98
CA GLU A 81 8.52 -8.55 12.05
C GLU A 81 8.16 -7.32 12.89
N ALA A 82 9.12 -6.41 13.14
CA ALA A 82 8.86 -5.14 13.82
C ALA A 82 7.96 -4.22 13.00
N VAL A 83 8.20 -4.12 11.68
CA VAL A 83 7.36 -3.34 10.76
C VAL A 83 5.94 -3.89 10.70
N GLU A 84 5.77 -5.22 10.60
CA GLU A 84 4.44 -5.85 10.61
C GLU A 84 3.70 -5.62 11.93
N ARG A 85 4.37 -5.75 13.07
CA ARG A 85 3.77 -5.52 14.40
C ARG A 85 3.33 -4.07 14.60
N ALA A 86 4.03 -3.13 13.97
CA ALA A 86 3.70 -1.70 14.03
C ALA A 86 2.53 -1.31 13.12
N ALA A 87 2.05 -2.20 12.24
CA ALA A 87 0.92 -1.94 11.35
C ALA A 87 -0.38 -2.57 11.88
N PRO A 88 -1.32 -1.79 12.46
CA PRO A 88 -2.55 -2.34 13.06
C PRO A 88 -3.57 -2.87 12.01
N ARG A 89 -3.36 -2.57 10.73
CA ARG A 89 -4.17 -2.97 9.58
C ARG A 89 -3.29 -2.98 8.33
N GLN A 90 -3.87 -3.29 7.17
CA GLN A 90 -3.17 -3.14 5.90
C GLN A 90 -2.64 -1.70 5.75
N ALA A 91 -1.34 -1.57 5.49
CA ALA A 91 -0.64 -0.32 5.22
C ALA A 91 -1.02 0.22 3.81
N LEU A 92 -2.30 0.46 3.63
CA LEU A 92 -2.94 0.93 2.41
C LEU A 92 -3.77 2.17 2.77
N HIS A 93 -3.57 3.25 2.03
CA HIS A 93 -4.21 4.54 2.28
C HIS A 93 -4.62 5.20 0.97
N ALA A 94 -5.85 5.73 0.92
CA ALA A 94 -6.34 6.51 -0.22
C ALA A 94 -5.83 7.96 -0.09
N ALA A 95 -4.58 8.16 -0.46
CA ALA A 95 -3.87 9.42 -0.22
C ALA A 95 -4.22 10.54 -1.21
N TRP A 96 -4.67 10.21 -2.43
CA TRP A 96 -4.87 11.21 -3.49
C TRP A 96 -6.09 10.86 -4.35
N LEU A 97 -6.98 11.83 -4.54
CA LEU A 97 -8.12 11.75 -5.44
C LEU A 97 -8.14 12.97 -6.36
N ARG A 98 -8.12 12.74 -7.67
CA ARG A 98 -8.24 13.79 -8.68
C ARG A 98 -9.32 13.42 -9.70
N LEU A 99 -10.36 14.23 -9.81
CA LEU A 99 -11.50 13.99 -10.71
C LEU A 99 -12.21 15.29 -11.10
N PRO A 100 -12.93 15.34 -12.23
CA PRO A 100 -13.80 16.48 -12.54
C PRO A 100 -14.98 16.53 -11.56
N HIS A 101 -15.20 17.68 -10.93
CA HIS A 101 -16.33 17.89 -10.04
C HIS A 101 -17.65 17.65 -10.81
N PRO A 102 -18.58 16.84 -10.28
CA PRO A 102 -19.72 16.33 -11.06
C PRO A 102 -20.70 17.43 -11.50
N VAL A 103 -20.69 18.58 -10.84
CA VAL A 103 -21.59 19.71 -11.17
C VAL A 103 -20.89 20.78 -12.00
N SER A 104 -19.66 21.14 -11.63
CA SER A 104 -18.98 22.31 -12.19
C SER A 104 -17.95 21.96 -13.27
N GLY A 105 -17.57 20.68 -13.41
CA GLY A 105 -16.50 20.24 -14.31
C GLY A 105 -15.09 20.67 -13.87
N ALA A 106 -14.96 21.58 -12.90
CA ALA A 106 -13.68 22.00 -12.36
C ALA A 106 -12.93 20.80 -11.75
N VAL A 107 -11.60 20.79 -11.87
CA VAL A 107 -10.79 19.70 -11.33
C VAL A 107 -10.83 19.76 -9.80
N LEU A 108 -11.36 18.71 -9.18
CA LEU A 108 -11.21 18.42 -7.76
C LEU A 108 -9.89 17.68 -7.57
N ASP A 109 -8.99 18.20 -6.73
CA ASP A 109 -7.72 17.58 -6.34
C ASP A 109 -7.64 17.58 -4.81
N VAL A 110 -7.85 16.42 -4.20
CA VAL A 110 -7.89 16.26 -2.74
C VAL A 110 -6.81 15.30 -2.32
N ARG A 111 -6.05 15.70 -1.29
CA ARG A 111 -4.91 14.96 -0.75
C ARG A 111 -5.13 14.67 0.73
N SER A 112 -4.67 13.50 1.16
CA SER A 112 -4.70 13.05 2.54
C SER A 112 -3.33 12.47 2.89
N GLU A 113 -2.70 13.07 3.90
CA GLU A 113 -1.40 12.63 4.42
C GLU A 113 -1.42 11.23 5.02
N TRP A 114 -0.23 10.69 5.29
CA TRP A 114 -0.11 9.37 5.93
C TRP A 114 -0.88 9.34 7.26
N PRO A 115 -1.78 8.37 7.46
CA PRO A 115 -2.66 8.38 8.60
C PRO A 115 -1.89 8.04 9.88
N ALA A 116 -2.31 8.64 11.00
CA ALA A 116 -1.61 8.56 12.29
C ALA A 116 -1.39 7.11 12.76
N ASP A 117 -2.37 6.25 12.52
CA ASP A 117 -2.34 4.83 12.90
C ASP A 117 -1.25 4.01 12.18
N LEU A 118 -0.77 4.47 11.01
CA LEU A 118 0.27 3.81 10.23
C LEU A 118 1.64 4.48 10.34
N ARG A 119 1.79 5.58 11.10
CA ARG A 119 3.09 6.28 11.22
C ARG A 119 4.16 5.42 11.88
N ALA A 120 3.79 4.65 12.89
CA ALA A 120 4.71 3.72 13.55
C ALA A 120 5.29 2.68 12.56
N ALA A 121 4.47 2.15 11.66
CA ALA A 121 4.93 1.21 10.64
C ALA A 121 5.89 1.87 9.63
N LEU A 122 5.63 3.12 9.23
CA LEU A 122 6.50 3.87 8.32
C LEU A 122 7.85 4.23 8.96
N ALA A 123 7.83 4.66 10.23
CA ALA A 123 9.05 4.92 11.00
C ALA A 123 9.87 3.65 11.21
N ALA A 124 9.21 2.54 11.57
CA ALA A 124 9.85 1.24 11.69
C ALA A 124 10.49 0.81 10.36
N ALA A 125 9.80 0.99 9.23
CA ALA A 125 10.31 0.58 7.93
C ALA A 125 11.53 1.41 7.49
N SER A 126 11.47 2.73 7.68
CA SER A 126 12.55 3.64 7.30
C SER A 126 13.77 3.57 8.21
N GLY A 127 13.61 3.08 9.45
CA GLY A 127 14.61 3.22 10.50
C GLY A 127 14.72 4.66 11.03
N ASP A 128 13.82 5.56 10.63
CA ASP A 128 13.79 6.95 11.06
C ASP A 128 12.64 7.18 12.06
N PRO A 129 12.95 7.29 13.38
CA PRO A 129 11.93 7.55 14.39
C PRO A 129 11.27 8.92 14.23
N ALA A 130 11.89 9.88 13.54
CA ALA A 130 11.30 11.20 13.33
C ALA A 130 10.02 11.14 12.48
N LEU A 131 9.82 10.09 11.68
CA LEU A 131 8.60 9.90 10.89
C LEU A 131 7.36 9.56 11.73
N VAL A 132 7.51 9.18 13.00
CA VAL A 132 6.36 8.92 13.91
C VAL A 132 5.54 10.19 14.12
N ASP A 133 6.23 11.29 14.42
CA ASP A 133 5.58 12.56 14.78
C ASP A 133 5.52 13.54 13.62
N ARG A 134 6.19 13.24 12.50
CA ARG A 134 6.24 14.12 11.34
C ARG A 134 4.85 14.30 10.70
N PRO A 135 4.28 15.52 10.71
CA PRO A 135 3.18 15.84 9.81
C PRO A 135 3.73 15.89 8.37
N GLY A 136 2.93 15.47 7.39
CA GLY A 136 3.37 15.57 5.99
C GLY A 136 4.34 14.48 5.54
N ALA A 137 4.30 13.28 6.13
CA ALA A 137 5.25 12.22 5.81
C ALA A 137 5.21 11.81 4.32
N LEU A 138 4.02 11.80 3.68
CA LEU A 138 3.92 11.49 2.26
C LEU A 138 4.49 12.62 1.41
N ALA A 139 4.17 13.87 1.74
CA ALA A 139 4.75 15.03 1.06
C ALA A 139 6.28 15.05 1.17
N TYR A 140 6.83 14.77 2.36
CA TYR A 140 8.28 14.69 2.57
C TYR A 140 8.96 13.61 1.73
N LEU A 141 8.32 12.46 1.56
CA LEU A 141 8.81 11.37 0.72
C LEU A 141 8.52 11.59 -0.78
N GLY A 142 7.99 12.74 -1.18
CA GLY A 142 7.69 13.07 -2.57
C GLY A 142 6.51 12.30 -3.17
N PHE A 143 5.60 11.75 -2.35
CA PHE A 143 4.48 10.92 -2.82
C PHE A 143 3.55 11.66 -3.79
N PHE A 144 3.33 12.96 -3.56
CA PHE A 144 2.43 13.80 -4.35
C PHE A 144 3.10 14.44 -5.57
N GLU A 145 4.38 14.16 -5.81
CA GLU A 145 5.11 14.69 -6.96
C GLU A 145 4.82 13.84 -8.21
N SER A 146 4.59 14.51 -9.34
CA SER A 146 4.51 13.84 -10.63
C SER A 146 5.94 13.60 -11.12
N ARG A 147 6.41 12.34 -11.09
CA ARG A 147 7.65 11.98 -11.78
C ARG A 147 7.31 11.81 -13.27
N SER A 148 7.75 12.77 -14.08
CA SER A 148 7.68 12.74 -15.55
C SER A 148 8.56 11.64 -16.12
#